data_AF-A0A2P4T325-F1
#
_entry.id   AF-A0A2P4T325-F1
#
_cell.length_a   1.000
_cell.length_b   1.000
_cell.length_c   1.000
_cell.angle_alpha   90.00
_cell.angle_beta   90.00
_cell.angle_gamma   90.00
#
_symmetry.space_group_name_H-M   'P 1'
#
loop_
_entity.id
_entity.type
_entity.pdbx_description
1 polymer ?
#
loop_
_entity_poly.entity_id
_entity_poly.type
_entity_poly.pdbx_seq_one_letter_code
_entity_poly.pdbx_strand_id
1 'polypeptide(L)'
;GGLKNSKHECTLSSQEYIHELRSGIAEEKLLNCLESLRVSLTSNPVSWVNNFGHEGLGLLLDALERLLDKKQQENIDKKNQHKLIQCLKAFMNNKYGLQRILGDERSLLLLSRAIDPKQPHMMTETVKILSAICIVGEEKILDKVLGAITTAAERNNRERFSPVVEGLENHEFLQLQAACMQFINALVTSPEELDFRIHLRNEFLRCGLKKILPALKEKENEELDIQLKVFDESKEEDLIELSHRLNDIRVEMEYPL
;
A
#
# COMPACT_ATOMS: atom_id res chain seq x y z
N GLY A 1 -22.05 -32.96 38.53
CA GLY A 1 -22.13 -32.63 37.09
C GLY A 1 -21.79 -31.17 36.92
N GLY A 2 -20.74 -30.88 36.17
CA GLY A 2 -20.26 -29.53 35.91
C GLY A 2 -19.21 -29.59 34.83
N LEU A 3 -19.66 -29.71 33.59
CA LEU A 3 -18.83 -29.66 32.40
C LEU A 3 -18.22 -28.25 32.32
N LYS A 4 -16.94 -28.12 32.72
CA LYS A 4 -16.12 -26.98 32.33
C LYS A 4 -15.87 -27.11 30.83
N ASN A 5 -16.51 -26.25 30.04
CA ASN A 5 -16.18 -26.03 28.64
C ASN A 5 -14.73 -25.54 28.54
N SER A 6 -13.79 -26.47 28.38
CA SER A 6 -12.40 -26.18 28.06
C SER A 6 -12.28 -26.01 26.54
N LYS A 7 -12.65 -24.83 26.05
CA LYS A 7 -12.16 -24.27 24.78
C LYS A 7 -11.44 -22.97 25.09
N HIS A 8 -10.35 -23.06 25.85
CA HIS A 8 -9.27 -22.11 25.68
C HIS A 8 -8.54 -22.55 24.41
N GLU A 9 -8.86 -21.94 23.28
CA GLU A 9 -7.93 -21.88 22.16
C GLU A 9 -6.64 -21.29 22.73
N CYS A 10 -5.63 -22.14 22.93
CA CYS A 10 -4.34 -21.73 23.44
C CYS A 10 -3.74 -20.80 22.37
N THR A 11 -3.83 -19.50 22.62
CA THR A 11 -3.31 -18.48 21.72
C THR A 11 -1.79 -18.59 21.80
N LEU A 12 -1.16 -19.01 20.71
CA LEU A 12 0.30 -19.11 20.63
C LEU A 12 0.94 -17.79 21.07
N SER A 13 2.01 -17.87 21.84
CA SER A 13 2.84 -16.74 22.19
C SER A 13 3.52 -16.17 20.95
N SER A 14 3.95 -14.90 21.01
CA SER A 14 4.68 -14.27 19.90
C SER A 14 5.98 -15.02 19.55
N GLN A 15 6.64 -15.64 20.53
CA GLN A 15 7.86 -16.40 20.35
C GLN A 15 7.62 -17.76 19.68
N GLU A 16 6.47 -18.40 19.93
CA GLU A 16 6.08 -19.62 19.22
C GLU A 16 5.84 -19.34 17.74
N TYR A 17 5.18 -18.23 17.39
CA TYR A 17 5.04 -17.83 15.98
C TYR A 17 6.38 -17.56 15.30
N ILE A 18 7.31 -16.90 15.98
CA ILE A 18 8.67 -16.67 15.48
C ILE A 18 9.35 -18.01 15.20
N HIS A 19 9.26 -18.96 16.13
CA HIS A 19 9.82 -20.29 15.95
C HIS A 19 9.21 -21.03 14.76
N GLU A 20 7.88 -21.02 14.64
CA GLU A 20 7.18 -21.66 13.52
C GLU A 20 7.57 -21.05 12.16
N LEU A 21 7.55 -19.72 12.04
CA LEU A 21 7.93 -19.02 10.81
C LEU A 21 9.40 -19.30 10.43
N ARG A 22 10.30 -19.37 11.41
CA ARG A 22 11.72 -19.69 11.22
C ARG A 22 11.95 -21.14 10.82
N SER A 23 11.10 -22.06 11.25
CA SER A 23 11.27 -23.51 11.02
C SER A 23 11.08 -23.95 9.56
N GLY A 24 10.65 -23.05 8.67
CA GLY A 24 10.48 -23.36 7.25
C GLY A 24 9.28 -24.28 6.99
N ILE A 25 8.15 -24.00 7.63
CA ILE A 25 6.92 -24.78 7.46
C ILE A 25 6.44 -24.81 6.01
N ALA A 26 5.84 -25.95 5.62
CA ALA A 26 5.24 -26.14 4.30
C ALA A 26 4.16 -25.09 4.02
N GLU A 27 3.95 -24.74 2.75
CA GLU A 27 3.09 -23.62 2.32
C GLU A 27 1.64 -23.72 2.82
N GLU A 28 1.06 -24.92 2.92
CA GLU A 28 -0.28 -25.11 3.49
C GLU A 28 -0.33 -24.82 5.00
N LYS A 29 0.70 -25.24 5.74
CA LYS A 29 0.83 -24.97 7.17
C LYS A 29 1.13 -23.50 7.43
N LEU A 30 1.89 -22.88 6.53
CA LEU A 30 2.17 -21.45 6.56
C LEU A 30 0.87 -20.64 6.52
N LEU A 31 -0.08 -21.00 5.65
CA LEU A 31 -1.33 -20.25 5.56
C LEU A 31 -2.09 -20.25 6.89
N ASN A 32 -2.23 -21.43 7.52
CA ASN A 32 -2.92 -21.57 8.82
C ASN A 32 -2.19 -20.79 9.92
N CYS A 33 -0.85 -20.86 9.94
CA CYS A 33 -0.01 -20.12 10.87
C CYS A 33 -0.23 -18.60 10.71
N LEU A 34 -0.21 -18.09 9.48
CA LEU A 34 -0.41 -16.67 9.18
C LEU A 34 -1.84 -16.20 9.50
N GLU A 35 -2.86 -17.03 9.29
CA GLU A 35 -4.24 -16.73 9.68
C GLU A 35 -4.38 -16.54 11.19
N SER A 36 -3.79 -17.45 11.96
CA SER A 36 -3.73 -17.37 13.42
C SER A 36 -2.90 -16.17 13.90
N LEU A 37 -1.75 -15.92 13.26
CA LEU A 37 -0.87 -14.79 13.57
C LEU A 37 -1.55 -13.45 13.30
N ARG A 38 -2.25 -13.30 12.16
CA ARG A 38 -3.01 -12.07 11.85
C ARG A 38 -4.02 -11.74 12.94
N VAL A 39 -4.77 -12.75 13.41
CA VAL A 39 -5.72 -12.57 14.52
C VAL A 39 -4.96 -12.11 15.76
N SER A 40 -3.86 -12.80 16.10
CA SER A 40 -3.04 -12.49 17.28
C SER A 40 -2.43 -11.09 17.25
N LEU A 41 -1.98 -10.61 16.09
CA LEU A 41 -1.48 -9.24 15.88
C LEU A 41 -2.56 -8.17 16.06
N THR A 42 -3.82 -8.54 15.84
CA THR A 42 -4.96 -7.60 15.88
C THR A 42 -5.64 -7.56 17.25
N SER A 43 -5.74 -8.70 17.93
CA SER A 43 -6.50 -8.85 19.17
C SER A 43 -5.69 -8.67 20.44
N ASN A 44 -4.36 -8.87 20.39
CA ASN A 44 -3.50 -8.74 21.56
C ASN A 44 -3.03 -7.30 21.78
N PRO A 45 -2.62 -6.93 23.02
CA PRO A 45 -2.09 -5.60 23.31
C PRO A 45 -0.81 -5.31 22.51
N VAL A 46 -0.49 -4.01 22.35
CA VAL A 46 0.74 -3.55 21.67
C VAL A 46 2.01 -4.16 22.27
N SER A 47 2.03 -4.51 23.55
CA SER A 47 3.15 -5.23 24.18
C SER A 47 3.41 -6.60 23.54
N TRP A 48 2.37 -7.30 23.07
CA TRP A 48 2.52 -8.54 22.32
C TRP A 48 3.16 -8.29 20.95
N VAL A 49 2.71 -7.24 20.26
CA VAL A 49 3.30 -6.80 18.97
C VAL A 49 4.77 -6.38 19.15
N ASN A 50 5.10 -5.72 20.26
CA ASN A 50 6.48 -5.39 20.62
C ASN A 50 7.34 -6.65 20.81
N ASN A 51 6.78 -7.70 21.44
CA ASN A 51 7.46 -8.97 21.67
C ASN A 51 7.63 -9.79 20.38
N PHE A 52 6.70 -9.67 19.42
CA PHE A 52 6.88 -10.23 18.07
C PHE A 52 7.96 -9.44 17.32
N GLY A 53 7.85 -8.11 17.37
CA GLY A 53 8.93 -7.17 17.16
C GLY A 53 9.63 -7.24 15.80
N HIS A 54 10.88 -6.79 15.80
CA HIS A 54 11.72 -6.74 14.61
C HIS A 54 12.01 -8.13 14.03
N GLU A 55 12.21 -9.14 14.89
CA GLU A 55 12.47 -10.51 14.47
C GLU A 55 11.29 -11.11 13.72
N GLY A 56 10.09 -10.99 14.28
CA GLY A 56 8.86 -11.44 13.64
C GLY A 56 8.56 -10.70 12.34
N LEU A 57 8.74 -9.37 12.32
CA LEU A 57 8.63 -8.58 11.08
C LEU A 57 9.60 -9.09 10.01
N GLY A 58 10.87 -9.29 10.36
CA GLY A 58 11.88 -9.79 9.43
C GLY A 58 11.46 -11.12 8.79
N LEU A 59 10.95 -12.05 9.58
CA LEU A 59 10.46 -13.35 9.09
C LEU A 59 9.25 -13.21 8.15
N LEU A 60 8.33 -12.27 8.41
CA LEU A 60 7.21 -11.99 7.49
C LEU A 60 7.71 -11.43 6.15
N LEU A 61 8.67 -10.51 6.19
CA LEU A 61 9.25 -9.91 4.99
C LEU A 61 10.05 -10.93 4.18
N ASP A 62 10.85 -11.78 4.85
CA ASP A 62 11.60 -12.86 4.21
C ASP A 62 10.66 -13.88 3.52
N ALA A 63 9.55 -14.23 4.18
CA ALA A 63 8.54 -15.09 3.60
C ALA A 63 7.85 -14.44 2.39
N LEU A 64 7.52 -13.14 2.47
CA LEU A 64 6.91 -12.40 1.37
C LEU A 64 7.85 -12.28 0.18
N GLU A 65 9.11 -11.92 0.40
CA GLU A 65 10.14 -11.83 -0.63
C GLU A 65 10.32 -13.16 -1.36
N ARG A 66 10.46 -14.26 -0.62
CA ARG A 66 10.59 -15.61 -1.18
C ARG A 66 9.39 -15.99 -2.06
N LEU A 67 8.17 -15.65 -1.65
CA LEU A 67 6.96 -15.95 -2.43
C LEU A 67 6.82 -15.05 -3.65
N LEU A 68 7.24 -13.78 -3.58
CA LEU A 68 7.23 -12.86 -4.70
C LEU A 68 8.31 -13.20 -5.75
N ASP A 69 9.43 -13.79 -5.33
CA ASP A 69 10.52 -14.24 -6.23
C ASP A 69 10.22 -15.58 -6.92
N LYS A 70 9.18 -16.31 -6.49
CA LYS A 70 8.82 -17.61 -7.07
C LYS A 70 8.33 -17.41 -8.51
N LYS A 71 9.08 -17.96 -9.48
CA LYS A 71 8.78 -17.85 -10.92
C LYS A 71 7.43 -18.44 -11.31
N GLN A 72 7.07 -19.58 -10.70
CA GLN A 72 5.79 -20.25 -10.91
C GLN A 72 5.02 -20.22 -9.61
N GLN A 73 4.00 -19.37 -9.55
CA GLN A 73 3.16 -19.21 -8.37
C GLN A 73 1.94 -20.11 -8.45
N GLU A 74 1.76 -20.92 -7.43
CA GLU A 74 0.58 -21.73 -7.18
C GLU A 74 -0.50 -20.90 -6.46
N ASN A 75 -1.72 -21.42 -6.40
CA ASN A 75 -2.81 -20.73 -5.71
C ASN A 75 -2.51 -20.55 -4.21
N ILE A 76 -1.79 -21.50 -3.59
CA ILE A 76 -1.40 -21.41 -2.19
C ILE A 76 -0.39 -20.28 -1.94
N ASP A 77 0.53 -20.03 -2.88
CA ASP A 77 1.47 -18.90 -2.80
C ASP A 77 0.74 -17.57 -2.74
N LYS A 78 -0.24 -17.37 -3.63
CA LYS A 78 -1.07 -16.15 -3.69
C LYS A 78 -1.85 -15.94 -2.40
N LYS A 79 -2.42 -17.00 -1.83
CA LYS A 79 -3.10 -16.95 -0.52
C LYS A 79 -2.14 -16.56 0.59
N ASN A 80 -0.94 -17.14 0.61
CA ASN A 80 0.10 -16.80 1.58
C ASN A 80 0.58 -15.35 1.44
N GLN A 81 0.86 -14.88 0.22
CA GLN A 81 1.22 -13.49 -0.05
C GLN A 81 0.15 -12.52 0.49
N HIS A 82 -1.12 -12.75 0.14
CA HIS A 82 -2.21 -11.91 0.63
C HIS A 82 -2.31 -11.96 2.17
N LYS A 83 -2.15 -13.13 2.78
CA LYS A 83 -2.17 -13.24 4.24
C LYS A 83 -1.01 -12.52 4.90
N LEU A 84 0.19 -12.56 4.31
CA LEU A 84 1.35 -11.79 4.76
C LEU A 84 1.07 -10.29 4.72
N ILE A 85 0.48 -9.77 3.64
CA ILE A 85 0.04 -8.36 3.58
C ILE A 85 -0.94 -8.02 4.71
N GLN A 86 -1.89 -8.91 5.02
CA GLN A 86 -2.82 -8.73 6.14
C GLN A 86 -2.10 -8.75 7.51
N CYS A 87 -1.08 -9.60 7.68
CA CYS A 87 -0.24 -9.60 8.88
C CYS A 87 0.55 -8.29 9.01
N LEU A 88 1.15 -7.79 7.93
CA LEU A 88 1.87 -6.50 7.93
C LEU A 88 0.94 -5.34 8.29
N LYS A 89 -0.27 -5.31 7.71
CA LYS A 89 -1.31 -4.34 8.07
C LYS A 89 -1.68 -4.39 9.56
N ALA A 90 -1.89 -5.58 10.11
CA ALA A 90 -2.20 -5.75 11.53
C ALA A 90 -1.03 -5.31 12.42
N PHE A 91 0.19 -5.71 12.06
CA PHE A 91 1.41 -5.35 12.78
C PHE A 91 1.61 -3.83 12.85
N MET A 92 1.36 -3.11 11.75
CA MET A 92 1.57 -1.66 11.68
C MET A 92 0.41 -0.81 12.20
N ASN A 93 -0.69 -1.42 12.66
CA ASN A 93 -1.85 -0.71 13.20
C ASN A 93 -1.61 -0.13 14.61
N ASN A 94 -0.37 0.28 14.90
CA ASN A 94 0.08 0.93 16.11
C ASN A 94 1.41 1.65 15.83
N LYS A 95 1.75 2.65 16.65
CA LYS A 95 2.96 3.47 16.44
C LYS A 95 4.24 2.65 16.35
N TYR A 96 4.40 1.62 17.19
CA TYR A 96 5.60 0.79 17.18
C TYR A 96 5.75 0.04 15.85
N GLY A 97 4.71 -0.68 15.42
CA GLY A 97 4.76 -1.47 14.20
C GLY A 97 4.95 -0.62 12.96
N LEU A 98 4.29 0.55 12.90
CA LEU A 98 4.51 1.53 11.83
C LEU A 98 5.98 1.98 11.79
N GLN A 99 6.54 2.41 12.92
CA GLN A 99 7.95 2.83 12.99
C GLN A 99 8.93 1.71 12.58
N ARG A 100 8.61 0.45 12.87
CA ARG A 100 9.41 -0.70 12.44
C ARG A 100 9.35 -0.93 10.94
N ILE A 101 8.16 -0.86 10.32
CA ILE A 101 8.01 -0.94 8.87
C ILE A 101 8.73 0.21 8.16
N LEU A 102 8.61 1.43 8.68
CA LEU A 102 9.29 2.60 8.09
C LEU A 102 10.81 2.61 8.29
N GLY A 103 11.30 1.86 9.29
CA GLY A 103 12.72 1.71 9.59
C GLY A 103 13.42 0.56 8.85
N ASP A 104 12.68 -0.35 8.21
CA ASP A 104 13.23 -1.46 7.43
C ASP A 104 13.27 -1.10 5.94
N GLU A 105 14.46 -1.16 5.33
CA GLU A 105 14.69 -0.72 3.94
C GLU A 105 13.95 -1.56 2.88
N ARG A 106 13.60 -2.81 3.20
CA ARG A 106 12.95 -3.74 2.27
C ARG A 106 11.43 -3.59 2.29
N SER A 107 10.87 -3.14 3.40
CA SER A 107 9.42 -3.14 3.63
C SER A 107 8.63 -2.41 2.55
N LEU A 108 9.01 -1.18 2.21
CA LEU A 108 8.32 -0.40 1.18
C LEU A 108 8.51 -1.05 -0.21
N LEU A 109 9.70 -1.58 -0.51
CA LEU A 109 9.96 -2.27 -1.77
C LEU A 109 9.07 -3.52 -1.91
N LEU A 110 8.94 -4.34 -0.86
CA LEU A 110 8.11 -5.54 -0.90
C LEU A 110 6.61 -5.21 -0.99
N LEU A 111 6.15 -4.16 -0.30
CA LEU A 111 4.79 -3.63 -0.48
C LEU A 111 4.57 -3.16 -1.92
N SER A 112 5.49 -2.38 -2.49
CA SER A 112 5.39 -1.93 -3.89
C SER A 112 5.39 -3.10 -4.89
N ARG A 113 6.16 -4.16 -4.63
CA ARG A 113 6.15 -5.39 -5.42
C ARG A 113 4.84 -6.18 -5.31
N ALA A 114 4.10 -6.04 -4.21
CA ALA A 114 2.80 -6.65 -4.00
C ALA A 114 1.64 -5.92 -4.71
N ILE A 115 1.91 -4.78 -5.36
CA ILE A 115 0.94 -4.11 -6.25
C ILE A 115 0.82 -4.93 -7.55
N ASP A 116 -0.09 -5.90 -7.54
CA ASP A 116 -0.37 -6.83 -8.64
C ASP A 116 -1.86 -6.82 -9.02
N PRO A 117 -2.24 -6.24 -10.17
CA PRO A 117 -3.62 -6.21 -10.66
C PRO A 117 -4.25 -7.60 -10.86
N LYS A 118 -3.44 -8.64 -11.00
CA LYS A 118 -3.91 -10.03 -11.10
C LYS A 118 -4.37 -10.60 -9.76
N GLN A 119 -4.12 -9.89 -8.66
CA GLN A 119 -4.49 -10.25 -7.29
C GLN A 119 -5.25 -9.10 -6.62
N PRO A 120 -6.49 -8.79 -7.07
CA PRO A 120 -7.17 -7.54 -6.74
C PRO A 120 -7.38 -7.33 -5.23
N HIS A 121 -7.68 -8.38 -4.48
CA HIS A 121 -7.80 -8.29 -3.01
C HIS A 121 -6.50 -7.89 -2.32
N MET A 122 -5.38 -8.56 -2.69
CA MET A 122 -4.07 -8.25 -2.11
C MET A 122 -3.62 -6.84 -2.51
N MET A 123 -3.81 -6.48 -3.78
CA MET A 123 -3.48 -5.16 -4.28
C MET A 123 -4.29 -4.08 -3.56
N THR A 124 -5.60 -4.28 -3.34
CA THR A 124 -6.47 -3.34 -2.60
C THR A 124 -5.90 -3.04 -1.21
N GLU A 125 -5.54 -4.09 -0.46
CA GLU A 125 -4.94 -3.93 0.86
C GLU A 125 -3.57 -3.23 0.79
N THR A 126 -2.75 -3.60 -0.19
CA THR A 126 -1.40 -3.05 -0.40
C THR A 126 -1.44 -1.56 -0.70
N VAL A 127 -2.28 -1.12 -1.64
CA VAL A 127 -2.38 0.30 -1.98
C VAL A 127 -3.00 1.10 -0.84
N LYS A 128 -3.96 0.54 -0.07
CA LYS A 128 -4.48 1.19 1.15
C LYS A 128 -3.39 1.39 2.22
N ILE A 129 -2.51 0.41 2.41
CA ILE A 129 -1.35 0.54 3.31
C ILE A 129 -0.44 1.68 2.83
N LEU A 130 -0.06 1.67 1.55
CA LEU A 130 0.84 2.69 1.00
C LEU A 130 0.22 4.10 1.02
N SER A 131 -1.08 4.23 0.76
CA SER A 131 -1.82 5.49 0.93
C SER A 131 -1.69 6.02 2.36
N ALA A 132 -1.96 5.16 3.36
CA ALA A 132 -1.86 5.54 4.76
C ALA A 132 -0.43 5.96 5.14
N ILE A 133 0.60 5.28 4.61
CA ILE A 133 2.00 5.65 4.81
C ILE A 133 2.31 7.02 4.20
N CYS A 134 1.81 7.32 2.99
CA CYS A 134 2.02 8.62 2.35
C CYS A 134 1.36 9.78 3.13
N ILE A 135 0.24 9.51 3.79
CA ILE A 135 -0.52 10.52 4.55
C ILE A 135 0.06 10.72 5.96
N VAL A 136 0.47 9.65 6.64
CA VAL A 136 0.88 9.69 8.05
C VAL A 136 2.40 9.82 8.23
N GLY A 137 3.18 9.45 7.21
CA GLY A 137 4.63 9.44 7.32
C GLY A 137 5.24 10.85 7.44
N GLU A 138 6.45 10.88 7.98
CA GLU A 138 7.24 12.10 8.17
C GLU A 138 7.88 12.58 6.84
N GLU A 139 8.58 13.71 6.88
CA GLU A 139 9.31 14.26 5.73
C GLU A 139 10.12 13.17 4.98
N LYS A 140 10.08 13.22 3.64
CA LYS A 140 10.74 12.27 2.71
C LYS A 140 10.13 10.88 2.64
N ILE A 141 9.05 10.56 3.35
CA ILE A 141 8.39 9.26 3.20
C ILE A 141 7.90 9.04 1.75
N LEU A 142 7.38 10.10 1.14
CA LEU A 142 6.88 10.06 -0.23
C LEU A 142 7.99 9.68 -1.22
N ASP A 143 9.18 10.27 -1.09
CA ASP A 143 10.34 9.94 -1.93
C ASP A 143 10.73 8.47 -1.80
N LYS A 144 10.71 7.92 -0.58
CA LYS A 144 10.98 6.50 -0.33
C LYS A 144 9.93 5.61 -0.98
N VAL A 145 8.64 5.96 -0.86
CA VAL A 145 7.54 5.21 -1.50
C VAL A 145 7.68 5.26 -3.02
N LEU A 146 7.90 6.44 -3.61
CA LEU A 146 8.10 6.59 -5.05
C LEU A 146 9.34 5.85 -5.55
N GLY A 147 10.45 5.87 -4.79
CA GLY A 147 11.66 5.10 -5.10
C GLY A 147 11.42 3.59 -5.08
N ALA A 148 10.66 3.10 -4.09
CA ALA A 148 10.27 1.69 -3.99
C ALA A 148 9.37 1.25 -5.17
N ILE A 149 8.38 2.08 -5.55
CA ILE A 149 7.51 1.82 -6.70
C ILE A 149 8.31 1.81 -8.00
N THR A 150 9.24 2.76 -8.17
CA THR A 150 10.13 2.85 -9.33
C THR A 150 10.99 1.58 -9.44
N THR A 151 11.66 1.20 -8.35
CA THR A 151 12.49 -0.02 -8.30
C THR A 151 11.67 -1.29 -8.58
N ALA A 152 10.46 -1.40 -8.05
CA ALA A 152 9.57 -2.54 -8.30
C ALA A 152 9.11 -2.61 -9.77
N ALA A 153 8.95 -1.46 -10.43
CA ALA A 153 8.54 -1.37 -11.82
C ALA A 153 9.68 -1.69 -12.79
N GLU A 154 10.89 -1.19 -12.52
CA GLU A 154 12.11 -1.51 -13.27
C GLU A 154 12.37 -3.02 -13.30
N ARG A 155 12.20 -3.70 -12.16
CA ARG A 155 12.30 -5.18 -12.09
C ARG A 155 11.35 -5.90 -13.05
N ASN A 156 10.24 -5.28 -13.43
CA ASN A 156 9.22 -5.83 -14.32
C ASN A 156 9.24 -5.20 -15.73
N ASN A 157 10.22 -4.34 -16.04
CA ASN A 157 10.32 -3.59 -17.30
C ASN A 157 9.00 -2.90 -17.69
N ARG A 158 8.36 -2.23 -16.73
CA ARG A 158 7.10 -1.50 -16.92
C ARG A 158 7.16 -0.11 -16.33
N GLU A 159 6.26 0.76 -16.77
CA GLU A 159 6.04 2.08 -16.16
C GLU A 159 5.57 1.93 -14.71
N ARG A 160 6.07 2.79 -13.82
CA ARG A 160 5.90 2.62 -12.38
C ARG A 160 4.46 2.74 -11.89
N PHE A 161 3.63 3.48 -12.63
CA PHE A 161 2.23 3.68 -12.31
C PHE A 161 1.26 2.82 -13.13
N SER A 162 1.75 2.08 -14.14
CA SER A 162 0.92 1.14 -14.93
C SER A 162 0.06 0.22 -14.05
N PRO A 163 0.58 -0.41 -12.98
CA PRO A 163 -0.20 -1.38 -12.21
C PRO A 163 -1.36 -0.74 -11.48
N VAL A 164 -1.17 0.47 -10.96
CA VAL A 164 -2.23 1.22 -10.26
C VAL A 164 -3.33 1.62 -11.25
N VAL A 165 -2.95 2.02 -12.46
CA VAL A 165 -3.90 2.35 -13.53
C VAL A 165 -4.65 1.11 -14.03
N GLU A 166 -3.97 -0.03 -14.20
CA GLU A 166 -4.61 -1.32 -14.50
C GLU A 166 -5.62 -1.73 -13.42
N GLY A 167 -5.34 -1.44 -12.14
CA GLY A 167 -6.27 -1.66 -11.04
C GLY A 167 -7.57 -0.84 -11.16
N LEU A 168 -7.48 0.40 -11.69
CA LEU A 168 -8.65 1.22 -12.00
C LEU A 168 -9.47 0.70 -13.19
N GLU A 169 -8.85 -0.03 -14.12
CA GLU A 169 -9.56 -0.63 -15.25
C GLU A 169 -10.37 -1.87 -14.86
N ASN A 170 -10.16 -2.42 -13.66
CA ASN A 170 -10.89 -3.60 -13.20
C ASN A 170 -12.34 -3.27 -12.83
N HIS A 171 -13.23 -3.41 -13.83
CA HIS A 171 -14.66 -3.10 -13.70
C HIS A 171 -15.43 -4.01 -12.74
N GLU A 172 -14.89 -5.18 -12.40
CA GLU A 172 -15.52 -6.12 -11.48
C GLU A 172 -15.22 -5.79 -10.01
N PHE A 173 -14.22 -4.93 -9.76
CA PHE A 173 -13.64 -4.73 -8.43
C PHE A 173 -13.67 -3.26 -8.00
N LEU A 174 -14.87 -2.73 -7.75
CA LEU A 174 -15.08 -1.33 -7.35
C LEU A 174 -14.24 -0.91 -6.13
N GLN A 175 -14.04 -1.80 -5.17
CA GLN A 175 -13.20 -1.54 -3.99
C GLN A 175 -11.72 -1.32 -4.37
N LEU A 176 -11.21 -2.04 -5.37
CA LEU A 176 -9.86 -1.83 -5.89
C LEU A 176 -9.78 -0.50 -6.63
N GLN A 177 -10.81 -0.15 -7.42
CA GLN A 177 -10.84 1.13 -8.13
C GLN A 177 -10.78 2.31 -7.14
N ALA A 178 -11.63 2.29 -6.10
CA ALA A 178 -11.61 3.30 -5.05
C ALA A 178 -10.25 3.36 -4.33
N ALA A 179 -9.67 2.22 -3.99
CA ALA A 179 -8.37 2.14 -3.33
C ALA A 179 -7.21 2.65 -4.22
N CYS A 180 -7.23 2.36 -5.51
CA CYS A 180 -6.25 2.88 -6.47
C CYS A 180 -6.37 4.39 -6.62
N MET A 181 -7.60 4.91 -6.71
CA MET A 181 -7.83 6.36 -6.80
C MET A 181 -7.39 7.08 -5.53
N GLN A 182 -7.66 6.49 -4.35
CA GLN A 182 -7.16 6.98 -3.07
C GLN A 182 -5.62 7.01 -3.04
N PHE A 183 -4.97 5.98 -3.57
CA PHE A 183 -3.51 5.92 -3.62
C PHE A 183 -2.91 6.96 -4.58
N ILE A 184 -3.54 7.17 -5.73
CA ILE A 184 -3.17 8.27 -6.64
C ILE A 184 -3.28 9.60 -5.90
N ASN A 185 -4.40 9.87 -5.22
CA ASN A 185 -4.59 11.09 -4.44
C ASN A 185 -3.48 11.24 -3.40
N ALA A 186 -3.21 10.21 -2.61
CA ALA A 186 -2.15 10.24 -1.61
C ALA A 186 -0.77 10.54 -2.20
N LEU A 187 -0.48 10.17 -3.45
CA LEU A 187 0.80 10.51 -4.09
C LEU A 187 0.81 11.92 -4.68
N VAL A 188 -0.30 12.39 -5.26
CA VAL A 188 -0.34 13.69 -5.96
C VAL A 188 -0.64 14.87 -5.05
N THR A 189 -1.30 14.65 -3.90
CA THR A 189 -1.64 15.72 -2.95
C THR A 189 -0.65 15.84 -1.80
N SER A 190 0.19 14.83 -1.55
CA SER A 190 1.20 14.88 -0.49
C SER A 190 2.34 15.89 -0.73
N PRO A 191 2.84 16.14 -1.95
CA PRO A 191 3.90 17.13 -2.16
C PRO A 191 3.47 18.59 -1.93
N GLU A 192 4.32 19.36 -1.24
CA GLU A 192 4.16 20.81 -1.13
C GLU A 192 4.50 21.55 -2.43
N GLU A 193 5.45 21.02 -3.22
CA GLU A 193 5.91 21.64 -4.46
C GLU A 193 4.92 21.41 -5.62
N LEU A 194 4.35 22.51 -6.13
CA LEU A 194 3.41 22.50 -7.27
C LEU A 194 3.96 21.73 -8.48
N ASP A 195 5.21 21.98 -8.86
CA ASP A 195 5.83 21.34 -10.02
C ASP A 195 5.87 19.82 -9.86
N PHE A 196 6.09 19.33 -8.63
CA PHE A 196 6.12 17.90 -8.36
C PHE A 196 4.71 17.28 -8.38
N ARG A 197 3.70 17.98 -7.83
CA ARG A 197 2.30 17.55 -7.94
C ARG A 197 1.86 17.44 -9.40
N ILE A 198 2.15 18.46 -10.21
CA ILE A 198 1.86 18.49 -11.65
C ILE A 198 2.61 17.37 -12.38
N HIS A 199 3.89 17.14 -12.05
CA HIS A 199 4.69 16.06 -12.63
C HIS A 199 4.05 14.68 -12.41
N LEU A 200 3.75 14.33 -11.15
CA LEU A 200 3.15 13.05 -10.80
C LEU A 200 1.78 12.87 -11.44
N ARG A 201 0.92 13.90 -11.40
CA ARG A 201 -0.41 13.85 -12.03
C ARG A 201 -0.30 13.62 -13.53
N ASN A 202 0.58 14.33 -14.22
CA ASN A 202 0.79 14.17 -15.64
C ASN A 202 1.35 12.79 -16.01
N GLU A 203 2.17 12.19 -15.14
CA GLU A 203 2.65 10.82 -15.32
C GLU A 203 1.52 9.79 -15.26
N PHE A 204 0.63 9.87 -14.26
CA PHE A 204 -0.56 9.02 -14.21
C PHE A 204 -1.47 9.20 -15.44
N LEU A 205 -1.68 10.44 -15.87
CA LEU A 205 -2.47 10.73 -17.08
C LEU A 205 -1.85 10.08 -18.33
N ARG A 206 -0.52 10.12 -18.48
CA ARG A 206 0.21 9.43 -19.57
C ARG A 206 0.15 7.91 -19.45
N CYS A 207 0.12 7.36 -18.24
CA CYS A 207 -0.05 5.92 -18.00
C CYS A 207 -1.46 5.39 -18.32
N GLY A 208 -2.39 6.25 -18.75
CA GLY A 208 -3.72 5.84 -19.21
C GLY A 208 -4.88 6.39 -18.38
N LEU A 209 -4.61 6.98 -17.21
CA LEU A 209 -5.65 7.50 -16.30
C LEU A 209 -6.64 8.43 -17.02
N LYS A 210 -6.14 9.29 -17.91
CA LYS A 210 -6.98 10.25 -18.66
C LYS A 210 -8.12 9.58 -19.42
N LYS A 211 -7.88 8.39 -19.99
CA LYS A 211 -8.86 7.64 -20.79
C LYS A 211 -9.92 6.96 -19.91
N ILE A 212 -9.55 6.61 -18.69
CA ILE A 212 -10.36 5.80 -17.77
C ILE A 212 -11.26 6.68 -16.90
N LEU A 213 -10.85 7.92 -16.58
CA LEU A 213 -11.60 8.85 -15.74
C LEU A 213 -13.09 9.01 -16.10
N PRO A 214 -13.49 9.15 -17.38
CA PRO A 214 -14.92 9.25 -17.72
C PRO A 214 -15.72 8.02 -17.29
N ALA A 215 -15.19 6.81 -17.53
CA ALA A 215 -15.87 5.56 -17.17
C ALA A 215 -15.91 5.34 -15.64
N LEU A 216 -14.95 5.89 -14.89
CA LEU A 216 -14.97 5.84 -13.42
C LEU A 216 -16.07 6.74 -12.85
N LYS A 217 -16.32 7.91 -13.45
CA LYS A 217 -17.37 8.85 -13.04
C LYS A 217 -18.80 8.34 -13.26
N GLU A 218 -18.96 7.28 -14.06
CA GLU A 218 -20.25 6.63 -14.31
C GLU A 218 -20.54 5.49 -13.32
N LYS A 219 -19.60 5.16 -12.42
CA LYS A 219 -19.78 4.09 -11.44
C LYS A 219 -20.60 4.57 -10.25
N GLU A 220 -21.56 3.76 -9.81
CA GLU A 220 -22.31 4.00 -8.57
C GLU A 220 -21.48 3.54 -7.36
N ASN A 221 -20.49 4.34 -6.94
CA ASN A 221 -19.65 4.02 -5.78
C ASN A 221 -19.22 5.28 -5.02
N GLU A 222 -19.78 5.49 -3.83
CA GLU A 222 -19.55 6.68 -3.00
C GLU A 222 -18.06 6.87 -2.62
N GLU A 223 -17.35 5.79 -2.28
CA GLU A 223 -15.92 5.88 -1.93
C GLU A 223 -15.10 6.38 -3.14
N LEU A 224 -15.36 5.86 -4.33
CA LEU A 224 -14.72 6.28 -5.57
C LEU A 224 -15.10 7.71 -5.95
N ASP A 225 -16.37 8.09 -5.82
CA ASP A 225 -16.86 9.44 -6.13
C ASP A 225 -16.15 10.50 -5.28
N ILE A 226 -15.97 10.21 -3.99
CA ILE A 226 -15.18 11.06 -3.08
C ILE A 226 -13.74 11.20 -3.60
N GLN A 227 -13.09 10.10 -3.98
CA GLN A 227 -11.71 10.16 -4.47
C GLN A 227 -11.57 10.89 -5.82
N LEU A 228 -12.54 10.73 -6.73
CA LEU A 228 -12.56 11.45 -8.01
C LEU A 228 -12.74 12.96 -7.78
N LYS A 229 -13.59 13.33 -6.83
CA LYS A 229 -13.79 14.73 -6.44
C LYS A 229 -12.50 15.34 -5.87
N VAL A 230 -11.84 14.66 -4.94
CA VAL A 230 -10.55 15.11 -4.37
C VAL A 230 -9.50 15.33 -5.47
N PHE A 231 -9.43 14.43 -6.44
CA PHE A 231 -8.50 14.55 -7.56
C PHE A 231 -8.79 15.77 -8.45
N ASP A 232 -10.07 16.02 -8.75
CA ASP A 232 -10.48 17.15 -9.59
C ASP A 232 -10.31 18.49 -8.85
N GLU A 233 -10.64 18.57 -7.56
CA GLU A 233 -10.46 19.77 -6.73
C GLU A 233 -8.97 20.11 -6.60
N SER A 234 -8.12 19.14 -6.24
CA SER A 234 -6.67 19.35 -6.16
C SER A 234 -6.06 19.79 -7.50
N LYS A 235 -6.57 19.28 -8.63
CA LYS A 235 -6.12 19.70 -9.96
C LYS A 235 -6.49 21.15 -10.26
N GLU A 236 -7.68 21.59 -9.83
CA GLU A 236 -8.11 22.99 -10.00
C GLU A 236 -7.29 23.94 -9.12
N GLU A 237 -7.02 23.56 -7.87
CA GLU A 237 -6.13 24.29 -6.97
C GLU A 237 -4.74 24.49 -7.58
N ASP A 238 -4.16 23.43 -8.17
CA ASP A 238 -2.87 23.51 -8.85
C ASP A 238 -2.89 24.45 -10.07
N LEU A 239 -4.01 24.50 -10.80
CA LEU A 239 -4.18 25.43 -11.94
C LEU A 239 -4.27 26.89 -11.48
N ILE A 240 -4.96 27.13 -10.37
CA ILE A 240 -5.06 28.46 -9.75
C ILE A 240 -3.68 28.91 -9.27
N GLU A 241 -2.94 28.06 -8.55
CA GLU A 241 -1.59 28.36 -8.08
C GLU A 241 -0.64 28.66 -9.25
N LEU A 242 -0.70 27.86 -10.33
CA LEU A 242 0.11 28.08 -11.54
C LEU A 242 -0.22 29.42 -12.22
N SER A 243 -1.51 29.77 -12.28
CA SER A 243 -1.97 31.05 -12.83
C SER A 243 -1.43 32.24 -12.03
N HIS A 244 -1.42 32.14 -10.69
CA HIS A 244 -0.81 33.16 -9.83
C HIS A 244 0.68 33.31 -10.09
N ARG A 245 1.45 32.20 -10.11
CA ARG A 245 2.89 32.23 -10.43
C ARG A 245 3.18 32.86 -11.80
N LEU A 246 2.35 32.58 -12.81
CA LEU A 246 2.49 33.17 -14.14
C LEU A 246 2.27 34.70 -14.11
N ASN A 247 1.26 35.16 -13.36
CA ASN A 247 0.97 36.58 -13.25
C ASN A 247 2.09 37.33 -12.52
N ASP A 248 2.65 36.74 -11.46
CA ASP A 248 3.78 37.33 -10.73
C ASP A 248 5.00 37.50 -11.66
N ILE A 249 5.34 36.46 -12.43
CA ILE A 249 6.42 36.53 -13.45
C ILE A 249 6.15 37.63 -14.47
N ARG A 250 4.91 37.76 -14.96
CA ARG A 250 4.54 38.80 -15.93
C ARG A 250 4.75 40.20 -15.36
N VAL A 251 4.38 40.43 -14.11
CA VAL A 251 4.57 41.72 -13.43
C VAL A 251 6.06 42.04 -13.28
N GLU A 252 6.88 41.07 -12.87
CA GLU A 252 8.34 41.25 -12.78
C GLU A 252 8.98 41.54 -14.15
N MET A 253 8.52 40.88 -15.21
CA MET A 253 9.02 41.08 -16.57
C MET A 253 8.56 42.39 -17.22
N GLU A 254 7.44 42.97 -16.79
CA GLU A 254 6.96 44.29 -17.27
C GLU A 254 7.75 45.46 -16.65
N TYR A 255 8.42 45.24 -15.52
CA TYR A 255 9.32 46.20 -14.86
C TYR A 255 10.72 45.62 -14.64
N PRO A 256 11.48 45.34 -15.71
CA PRO A 256 12.85 44.86 -15.57
C PRO A 256 13.71 45.94 -14.89
N LEU A 257 14.43 45.56 -13.84
CA LEU A 257 15.40 46.39 -13.11
C LEU A 257 16.49 46.96 -14.04
#